data_AF-A0AA46YLR6-F1
#
_entry.id   AF-A0AA46YLR6-F1
#
_cell.length_a   1.000
_cell.length_b   1.000
_cell.length_c   1.000
_cell.angle_alpha   90.00
_cell.angle_beta   90.00
_cell.angle_gamma   90.00
#
_symmetry.space_group_name_H-M   'P 1'
#
loop_
_entity.id
_entity.type
_entity.pdbx_description
1 polymer ?
#
loop_
_entity_poly.entity_id
_entity_poly.type
_entity_poly.pdbx_seq_one_letter_code
_entity_poly.pdbx_strand_id
1 'polypeptide(L)'
;MALVTVKPGEPLARQLSGQHYLVTRTQALVVHALVRLGQAERAGQLLAGLDEHDRERTEIRVATAALRIAQGDPQAALAVLGPAQEGPDSDDYWGFWRARAARKAAAAAGAAQ
;
A
#
# COMPACT_ATOMS: atom_id res chain seq x y z
N MET A 1 19.59 32.98 6.13
CA MET A 1 19.60 31.68 5.45
C MET A 1 20.27 30.68 6.40
N ALA A 2 19.50 29.95 7.20
CA ALA A 2 20.02 28.95 8.12
C ALA A 2 20.02 27.58 7.43
N LEU A 3 21.20 26.98 7.27
CA LEU A 3 21.36 25.62 6.76
C LEU A 3 20.86 24.65 7.83
N VAL A 4 19.83 23.87 7.52
CA VAL A 4 19.37 22.78 8.38
C VAL A 4 20.46 21.72 8.42
N THR A 5 21.01 21.49 9.61
CA THR A 5 21.93 20.39 9.89
C THR A 5 21.15 19.09 9.98
N VAL A 6 21.26 18.25 8.95
CA VAL A 6 20.76 16.87 8.97
C VAL A 6 21.64 16.07 9.95
N LYS A 7 21.02 15.49 10.98
CA LYS A 7 21.70 14.60 11.94
C LYS A 7 21.94 13.21 11.35
N PRO A 8 23.01 12.50 11.76
CA PRO A 8 23.40 11.23 11.17
C PRO A 8 22.31 10.15 11.31
N GLY A 9 21.95 9.54 10.18
CA GLY A 9 20.80 8.66 9.98
C GLY A 9 21.02 7.18 10.35
N GLU A 10 21.57 6.88 11.52
CA GLU A 10 21.70 5.49 12.00
C GLU A 10 20.41 4.81 12.50
N PRO A 11 19.31 5.49 12.90
CA PRO A 11 18.08 4.80 13.28
C PRO A 11 17.36 4.18 12.08
N LEU A 12 17.28 4.92 10.95
CA LEU A 12 16.54 4.52 9.77
C LEU A 12 17.22 3.35 9.03
N ALA A 13 18.55 3.34 8.95
CA ALA A 13 19.31 2.28 8.29
C ALA A 13 19.22 0.91 8.99
N ARG A 14 19.06 0.89 10.31
CA ARG A 14 18.77 -0.32 11.10
C ARG A 14 17.31 -0.75 10.99
N GLN A 15 16.39 0.20 10.82
CA GLN A 15 14.97 -0.04 10.59
C GLN A 15 14.69 -0.58 9.18
N LEU A 16 15.53 -0.19 8.22
CA LEU A 16 15.61 -0.68 6.85
C LEU A 16 16.52 -1.91 6.69
N SER A 17 16.97 -2.58 7.78
CA SER A 17 17.70 -3.85 7.68
C SER A 17 16.88 -4.84 6.85
N GLY A 18 16.97 -5.00 5.55
CA GLY A 18 17.97 -4.70 4.51
C GLY A 18 17.63 -5.73 3.44
N GLN A 19 17.45 -6.97 3.89
CA GLN A 19 16.79 -8.04 3.15
C GLN A 19 15.27 -8.04 3.33
N HIS A 20 14.73 -8.10 4.56
CA HIS A 20 13.28 -8.30 4.75
C HIS A 20 12.45 -7.14 4.22
N TYR A 21 12.84 -5.88 4.51
CA TYR A 21 12.15 -4.72 3.98
C TYR A 21 12.09 -4.70 2.43
N LEU A 22 13.21 -5.01 1.77
CA LEU A 22 13.26 -5.05 0.31
C LEU A 22 12.43 -6.21 -0.26
N VAL A 23 12.44 -7.38 0.39
CA VAL A 23 11.61 -8.53 0.00
C VAL A 23 10.12 -8.16 0.06
N THR A 24 9.65 -7.58 1.17
CA THR A 24 8.26 -7.15 1.32
C THR A 24 7.89 -6.08 0.29
N ARG A 25 8.78 -5.11 0.04
CA ARG A 25 8.56 -4.08 -0.99
C ARG A 25 8.49 -4.68 -2.40
N THR A 26 9.34 -5.64 -2.72
CA THR A 26 9.28 -6.37 -3.99
C THR A 26 7.98 -7.14 -4.14
N GLN A 27 7.52 -7.82 -3.08
CA GLN A 27 6.24 -8.53 -3.08
C GLN A 27 5.06 -7.57 -3.34
N ALA A 28 5.05 -6.40 -2.71
CA ALA A 28 4.04 -5.37 -2.97
C ALA A 28 4.03 -4.91 -4.44
N LEU A 29 5.21 -4.69 -5.03
CA LEU A 29 5.33 -4.30 -6.44
C LEU A 29 4.84 -5.40 -7.39
N VAL A 30 5.13 -6.67 -7.08
CA VAL A 30 4.63 -7.81 -7.86
C VAL A 30 3.11 -7.87 -7.80
N VAL A 31 2.50 -7.70 -6.62
CA VAL A 31 1.04 -7.65 -6.48
C VAL A 31 0.45 -6.51 -7.32
N HIS A 32 1.04 -5.31 -7.29
CA HIS A 32 0.58 -4.21 -8.14
C HIS A 32 0.68 -4.52 -9.63
N ALA A 33 1.77 -5.16 -10.08
CA ALA A 33 1.93 -5.56 -11.47
C ALA A 33 0.87 -6.57 -11.88
N LEU A 34 0.63 -7.60 -11.06
CA LEU A 34 -0.40 -8.61 -11.28
C LEU A 34 -1.79 -7.98 -11.38
N VAL A 35 -2.13 -7.09 -10.46
CA VAL A 35 -3.40 -6.34 -10.47
C VAL A 35 -3.56 -5.53 -11.75
N ARG A 36 -2.52 -4.81 -12.20
CA ARG A 36 -2.55 -4.03 -13.44
C ARG A 36 -2.70 -4.91 -14.69
N LEU A 37 -2.21 -6.14 -14.64
CA LEU A 37 -2.35 -7.14 -15.70
C LEU A 37 -3.68 -7.91 -15.64
N GLY A 38 -4.58 -7.57 -14.70
CA GLY A 38 -5.86 -8.26 -14.51
C GLY A 38 -5.74 -9.63 -13.83
N GLN A 39 -4.56 -9.99 -13.32
CA GLN A 39 -4.28 -11.25 -12.64
C GLN A 39 -4.62 -11.17 -11.14
N ALA A 40 -5.87 -10.79 -10.83
CA ALA A 40 -6.34 -10.57 -9.46
C ALA A 40 -6.24 -11.83 -8.57
N GLU A 41 -6.55 -13.01 -9.11
CA GLU A 41 -6.43 -14.29 -8.40
C GLU A 41 -4.99 -14.57 -7.96
N ARG A 42 -4.02 -14.37 -8.87
CA ARG A 42 -2.60 -14.60 -8.57
C ARG A 42 -2.06 -13.58 -7.57
N ALA A 43 -2.52 -12.34 -7.65
CA ALA A 43 -2.24 -11.31 -6.64
C ALA A 43 -2.78 -11.72 -5.25
N GLY A 44 -4.01 -12.26 -5.19
CA GLY A 44 -4.62 -12.75 -3.96
C GLY A 44 -3.86 -13.91 -3.34
N GLN A 45 -3.42 -14.88 -4.14
CA GLN A 45 -2.61 -16.01 -3.68
C GLN A 45 -1.28 -15.56 -3.08
N LEU A 46 -0.61 -14.59 -3.71
CA LEU A 46 0.65 -14.05 -3.19
C LEU A 46 0.44 -13.38 -1.82
N LEU A 47 -0.61 -12.57 -1.66
CA LEU A 47 -0.96 -11.93 -0.38
C LEU A 47 -1.37 -12.95 0.70
N ALA A 48 -2.07 -14.02 0.31
CA ALA A 48 -2.45 -15.09 1.22
C ALA A 48 -1.23 -15.86 1.76
N GLY A 49 -0.14 -15.94 0.98
CA GLY A 49 1.10 -16.59 1.37
C GLY A 49 2.01 -15.78 2.31
N LEU A 50 1.70 -14.51 2.56
CA LEU A 50 2.47 -13.67 3.49
C LEU A 50 2.17 -14.06 4.94
N ASP A 51 3.14 -13.87 5.83
CA ASP A 51 2.88 -13.94 7.27
C ASP A 51 2.11 -12.71 7.76
N GLU A 52 1.63 -12.76 9.00
CA GLU A 52 0.82 -11.67 9.54
C GLU A 52 1.60 -10.36 9.69
N HIS A 53 2.88 -10.44 10.01
CA HIS A 53 3.74 -9.28 10.19
C HIS A 53 3.99 -8.53 8.87
N ASP A 54 4.19 -9.28 7.78
CA ASP A 54 4.31 -8.73 6.43
C ASP A 54 2.99 -8.18 5.91
N ARG A 55 1.84 -8.77 6.26
CA ARG A 55 0.52 -8.23 5.91
C ARG A 55 0.24 -6.87 6.53
N GLU A 56 0.78 -6.59 7.70
CA GLU A 56 0.62 -5.30 8.38
C GLU A 56 1.51 -4.20 7.79
N ARG A 57 2.49 -4.53 6.95
CA ARG A 57 3.39 -3.55 6.31
C ARG A 57 2.63 -2.64 5.37
N THR A 58 2.93 -1.34 5.43
CA THR A 58 2.23 -0.30 4.66
C THR A 58 2.20 -0.61 3.16
N GLU A 59 3.31 -1.06 2.58
CA GLU A 59 3.40 -1.41 1.16
C GLU A 59 2.46 -2.57 0.79
N ILE A 60 2.35 -3.59 1.64
CA ILE A 60 1.44 -4.73 1.43
C ILE A 60 -0.02 -4.33 1.60
N ARG A 61 -0.33 -3.46 2.58
CA ARG A 61 -1.69 -2.94 2.77
C ARG A 61 -2.14 -2.13 1.56
N VAL A 62 -1.25 -1.33 0.97
CA VAL A 62 -1.51 -0.60 -0.28
C VAL A 62 -1.73 -1.55 -1.45
N ALA A 63 -0.89 -2.57 -1.60
CA ALA A 63 -1.03 -3.57 -2.65
C ALA A 63 -2.35 -4.37 -2.51
N THR A 64 -2.73 -4.69 -1.28
CA THR A 64 -4.01 -5.34 -0.95
C THR A 64 -5.19 -4.43 -1.29
N ALA A 65 -5.12 -3.13 -0.97
CA ALA A 65 -6.17 -2.18 -1.35
C ALA A 65 -6.31 -2.05 -2.87
N ALA A 66 -5.19 -2.05 -3.61
CA ALA A 66 -5.21 -2.05 -5.06
C ALA A 66 -5.90 -3.29 -5.64
N LEU A 67 -5.66 -4.47 -5.05
CA LEU A 67 -6.37 -5.70 -5.41
C LEU A 67 -7.87 -5.59 -5.16
N ARG A 68 -8.30 -5.09 -4.00
CA ARG A 68 -9.72 -4.90 -3.67
C ARG A 68 -10.42 -3.95 -4.64
N ILE A 69 -9.76 -2.85 -5.03
CA ILE A 69 -10.28 -1.94 -6.07
C ILE A 69 -10.46 -2.66 -7.41
N ALA A 70 -9.51 -3.51 -7.79
CA ALA A 70 -9.58 -4.27 -9.05
C ALA A 70 -10.67 -5.35 -9.02
N GLN A 71 -10.95 -5.91 -7.84
CA GLN A 71 -12.07 -6.84 -7.61
C GLN A 71 -13.43 -6.14 -7.53
N GLY A 72 -13.48 -4.81 -7.60
CA GLY A 72 -14.72 -4.05 -7.52
C GLY A 72 -15.21 -3.79 -6.09
N ASP A 73 -14.35 -3.97 -5.08
CA ASP A 73 -14.66 -3.73 -3.68
C ASP A 73 -13.83 -2.54 -3.12
N PRO A 74 -14.23 -1.29 -3.45
CA PRO A 74 -13.55 -0.10 -2.95
C PRO A 74 -13.73 0.09 -1.43
N GLN A 75 -14.75 -0.49 -0.80
CA GLN A 75 -14.96 -0.37 0.64
C GLN A 75 -13.99 -1.24 1.43
N ALA A 76 -13.79 -2.49 1.01
CA ALA A 76 -12.74 -3.33 1.57
C ALA A 76 -11.34 -2.75 1.33
N ALA A 77 -11.13 -2.06 0.20
CA ALA A 77 -9.88 -1.35 -0.05
C ALA A 77 -9.61 -0.29 1.03
N LEU A 78 -10.61 0.53 1.37
CA LEU A 78 -10.48 1.54 2.43
C LEU A 78 -10.29 0.92 3.81
N ALA A 79 -11.00 -0.17 4.12
CA ALA A 79 -10.87 -0.87 5.39
C ALA A 79 -9.45 -1.41 5.62
N VAL A 80 -8.83 -2.00 4.60
CA VAL A 80 -7.46 -2.51 4.66
C VAL A 80 -6.44 -1.39 4.88
N LEU A 81 -6.68 -0.22 4.28
CA LEU A 81 -5.82 0.95 4.47
C LEU A 81 -5.90 1.47 5.92
N GLY A 82 -6.99 1.22 6.64
CA GLY A 82 -7.18 1.65 8.03
C GLY A 82 -7.04 3.18 8.20
N PRO A 83 -7.12 3.69 9.45
CA PRO A 83 -6.70 5.05 9.73
C PRO A 83 -5.21 5.18 9.40
N ALA A 84 -4.84 6.26 8.69
CA ALA A 84 -3.45 6.50 8.28
C ALA A 84 -2.55 6.42 9.52
N GLN A 85 -1.69 5.41 9.60
CA GLN A 85 -0.58 5.45 10.55
C GLN A 85 0.37 6.52 10.03
N GLU A 86 0.49 7.62 10.78
CA GLU A 86 1.49 8.65 10.54
C GLU A 86 2.87 8.00 10.66
N GLY A 87 3.44 7.68 9.50
CA GLY A 87 4.83 7.27 9.34
C GLY A 87 5.53 8.27 8.43
N PRO A 88 6.85 8.45 8.55
CA PRO A 88 7.59 9.55 7.91
C PRO A 88 7.54 9.59 6.37
N ASP A 89 7.01 8.56 5.70
CA ASP A 89 6.84 8.47 4.23
C ASP A 89 5.36 8.54 3.77
N SER A 90 4.44 9.00 4.63
CA SER A 90 3.00 9.04 4.32
C SER A 90 2.61 10.03 3.21
N ASP A 91 3.49 10.93 2.80
CA ASP A 91 3.12 12.05 1.92
C ASP A 91 3.15 11.76 0.42
N ASP A 92 3.86 10.73 -0.07
CA ASP A 92 3.99 10.52 -1.52
C ASP A 92 3.28 9.25 -2.05
N TYR A 93 3.35 8.13 -1.31
CA TYR A 93 2.78 6.85 -1.77
C TYR A 93 1.33 6.62 -1.30
N TRP A 94 0.99 7.08 -0.10
CA TRP A 94 -0.32 6.86 0.53
C TRP A 94 -1.42 7.79 -0.01
N GLY A 95 -1.06 9.06 -0.28
CA GLY A 95 -1.97 10.07 -0.83
C GLY A 95 -2.55 9.67 -2.19
N PHE A 96 -1.70 9.15 -3.09
CA PHE A 96 -2.12 8.68 -4.41
C PHE A 96 -3.20 7.58 -4.34
N TRP A 97 -3.00 6.58 -3.46
CA TRP A 97 -3.93 5.45 -3.37
C TRP A 97 -5.25 5.80 -2.69
N ARG A 98 -5.25 6.67 -1.67
CA ARG A 98 -6.48 7.20 -1.07
C ARG A 98 -7.31 7.99 -2.07
N ALA A 99 -6.68 8.88 -2.84
CA ALA A 99 -7.37 9.66 -3.88
C ALA A 99 -8.02 8.75 -4.95
N ARG A 100 -7.33 7.68 -5.35
CA ARG A 100 -7.85 6.72 -6.33
C ARG A 100 -9.03 5.90 -5.80
N ALA A 101 -8.97 5.43 -4.56
CA ALA A 101 -10.04 4.65 -3.93
C ALA A 101 -11.33 5.49 -3.80
N ALA A 102 -11.21 6.72 -3.28
CA ALA A 102 -12.33 7.64 -3.13
C ALA A 102 -13.04 7.94 -4.47
N ARG A 103 -12.27 8.16 -5.54
CA ARG A 103 -12.84 8.42 -6.88
C ARG A 103 -13.67 7.24 -7.41
N LYS A 104 -13.24 6.00 -7.17
CA LYS A 104 -14.00 4.80 -7.59
C LYS A 104 -15.25 4.59 -6.74
N ALA A 105 -15.19 4.86 -5.44
CA ALA A 105 -16.37 4.79 -4.57
C ALA A 105 -17.43 5.83 -4.94
N ALA A 106 -17.04 7.07 -5.23
CA ALA A 106 -17.95 8.14 -5.65
C ALA A 106 -18.66 7.81 -6.98
N ALA A 107 -17.94 7.21 -7.94
CA ALA A 107 -18.53 6.80 -9.22
C ALA A 107 -19.56 5.66 -9.07
N ALA A 108 -19.36 4.75 -8.11
CA ALA A 108 -20.33 3.69 -7.81
C ALA A 108 -21.58 4.24 -7.10
N ALA A 109 -21.42 5.24 -6.22
CA ALA A 109 -22.55 5.86 -5.51
C ALA A 109 -23.43 6.76 -6.41
N GLY A 110 -22.87 7.34 -7.47
CA GLY A 110 -23.61 8.13 -8.45
C GLY A 110 -24.35 7.30 -9.51
N ALA A 111 -24.02 6.02 -9.68
CA ALA A 111 -24.69 5.12 -10.63
C ALA A 111 -25.93 4.41 -10.04
N ALA A 112 -26.24 4.66 -8.76
CA ALA A 112 -27.37 4.09 -8.03
C ALA A 112 -28.48 5.13 -7.72
N GLN A 113 -28.40 6.32 -8.33
CA GLN A 113 -29.41 7.39 -8.30
C GLN A 113 -29.95 7.61 -9.70
#